data_AF-A0A2R4XIQ3-F1
#
_entry.id   AF-A0A2R4XIQ3-F1
#
_cell.length_a   1.000
_cell.length_b   1.000
_cell.length_c   1.000
_cell.angle_alpha   90.00
_cell.angle_beta   90.00
_cell.angle_gamma   90.00
#
_symmetry.space_group_name_H-M   'P 1'
#
loop_
_entity.id
_entity.type
_entity.pdbx_description
1 polymer ?
#
loop_
_entity_poly.entity_id
_entity_poly.type
_entity_poly.pdbx_seq_one_letter_code
_entity_poly.pdbx_strand_id
1 'polypeptide(L)'
;MKKKLSIAATGTALLATLAFAPIASANSQTNQQGNSPATSQVTPAQQAAPATDFSDQDIKTYVAAAEKVNEITNEYRPKVQSAPSEADQQVLIQQADQDMVRAIRAEGISVDKFLQINQAVQVDQSLANRVTQMIN
;
A
#
# COMPACT_ATOMS: atom_id res chain seq x y z
N MET A 1 -2.94 53.20 37.07
CA MET A 1 -2.88 54.43 36.25
C MET A 1 -2.45 54.02 34.84
N LYS A 2 -3.39 53.81 33.93
CA LYS A 2 -3.75 54.71 32.81
C LYS A 2 -2.57 55.08 31.88
N LYS A 3 -2.48 54.41 30.73
CA LYS A 3 -2.27 55.11 29.45
C LYS A 3 -3.03 54.38 28.33
N LYS A 4 -4.02 55.11 27.80
CA LYS A 4 -4.84 54.79 26.63
C LYS A 4 -4.17 55.42 25.40
N LEU A 5 -4.26 54.80 24.22
CA LEU A 5 -4.50 55.51 22.95
C LEU A 5 -4.92 54.57 21.80
N SER A 6 -6.22 54.32 21.72
CA SER A 6 -7.12 54.56 20.59
C SER A 6 -6.61 54.97 19.18
N ILE A 7 -7.12 54.24 18.15
CA ILE A 7 -7.92 54.69 16.96
C ILE A 7 -7.35 54.55 15.52
N ALA A 8 -8.17 53.80 14.73
CA ALA A 8 -8.58 53.87 13.31
C ALA A 8 -7.61 53.60 12.14
N ALA A 9 -8.02 52.67 11.26
CA ALA A 9 -8.60 52.99 9.93
C ALA A 9 -9.12 51.69 9.26
N THR A 10 -10.44 51.60 9.00
CA THR A 10 -11.05 51.53 7.65
C THR A 10 -10.59 50.32 6.84
N GLY A 11 -11.31 49.20 6.79
CA GLY A 11 -12.62 49.07 6.15
C GLY A 11 -12.47 48.31 4.83
N THR A 12 -13.19 47.20 4.66
CA THR A 12 -13.82 46.70 3.42
C THR A 12 -14.34 45.30 3.71
N ALA A 13 -15.67 45.20 3.85
CA ALA A 13 -16.38 43.94 3.84
C ALA A 13 -16.42 43.42 2.40
N LEU A 14 -16.00 42.17 2.20
CA LEU A 14 -16.35 41.40 1.00
C LEU A 14 -17.10 40.16 1.47
N LEU A 15 -18.42 40.29 1.55
CA LEU A 15 -19.36 39.17 1.61
C LEU A 15 -19.35 38.51 0.23
N ALA A 16 -18.49 37.51 0.05
CA ALA A 16 -18.56 36.64 -1.13
C ALA A 16 -19.67 35.61 -0.91
N THR A 17 -20.87 35.94 -1.36
CA THR A 17 -21.98 34.99 -1.52
C THR A 17 -21.65 34.03 -2.66
N LEU A 18 -21.21 32.80 -2.33
CA LEU A 18 -21.12 31.75 -3.34
C LEU A 18 -22.52 31.20 -3.63
N ALA A 19 -23.05 31.58 -4.79
CA ALA A 19 -24.22 30.93 -5.39
C ALA A 19 -23.84 29.50 -5.81
N PHE A 20 -24.53 28.50 -5.28
CA PHE A 20 -24.52 27.14 -5.80
C PHE A 20 -25.37 27.11 -7.07
N ALA A 21 -24.74 26.98 -8.24
CA ALA A 21 -25.41 26.60 -9.48
C ALA A 21 -25.20 25.09 -9.71
N PRO A 22 -26.24 24.29 -10.00
CA PRO A 22 -26.09 22.87 -10.30
C PRO A 22 -25.50 22.72 -11.71
N ILE A 23 -24.28 22.22 -11.82
CA ILE A 23 -23.67 21.93 -13.12
C ILE A 23 -24.16 20.57 -13.59
N ALA A 24 -24.99 20.59 -14.63
CA ALA A 24 -25.31 19.43 -15.45
C ALA A 24 -24.05 18.98 -16.23
N SER A 25 -23.79 17.68 -16.20
CA SER A 25 -22.64 17.02 -16.79
C SER A 25 -22.54 17.22 -18.30
N ALA A 26 -21.43 17.81 -18.78
CA ALA A 26 -20.87 17.55 -20.10
C ALA A 26 -19.43 18.10 -20.19
N ASN A 27 -18.49 17.18 -20.45
CA ASN A 27 -17.06 17.31 -20.76
C ASN A 27 -16.50 18.72 -21.05
N SER A 28 -15.37 19.07 -20.40
CA SER A 28 -14.20 19.71 -21.04
C SER A 28 -13.02 19.83 -20.08
N GLN A 29 -11.85 19.49 -20.62
CA GLN A 29 -10.51 19.52 -20.06
C GLN A 29 -10.00 20.97 -19.90
N THR A 30 -9.52 21.37 -18.71
CA THR A 30 -8.50 22.42 -18.57
C THR A 30 -7.78 22.34 -17.22
N ASN A 31 -6.46 22.48 -17.25
CA ASN A 31 -5.59 22.59 -16.07
C ASN A 31 -5.73 23.99 -15.45
N GLN A 32 -5.61 24.09 -14.11
CA GLN A 32 -4.67 24.97 -13.37
C GLN A 32 -5.11 25.14 -11.88
N GLN A 33 -4.40 24.42 -11.02
CA GLN A 33 -3.69 24.88 -9.80
C GLN A 33 -4.46 25.58 -8.65
N GLY A 34 -4.57 24.84 -7.53
CA GLY A 34 -4.92 25.36 -6.20
C GLY A 34 -4.62 24.33 -5.10
N ASN A 35 -3.46 24.47 -4.47
CA ASN A 35 -2.94 23.82 -3.24
C ASN A 35 -3.88 22.91 -2.42
N SER A 36 -3.54 21.62 -2.38
CA SER A 36 -3.83 20.70 -1.27
C SER A 36 -2.54 19.95 -0.93
N PRO A 37 -2.24 19.67 0.36
CA PRO A 37 -1.07 18.87 0.72
C PRO A 37 -1.24 17.50 0.08
N ALA A 38 -0.37 17.21 -0.90
CA ALA A 38 -0.26 15.91 -1.52
C ALA A 38 0.16 14.91 -0.43
N THR A 39 -0.80 14.18 0.11
CA THR A 39 -0.54 12.80 0.48
C THR A 39 0.07 12.16 -0.75
N SER A 40 1.34 11.78 -0.64
CA SER A 40 2.02 10.98 -1.64
C SER A 40 1.26 9.66 -1.76
N GLN A 41 0.21 9.66 -2.58
CA GLN A 41 -0.28 8.47 -3.22
C GLN A 41 0.88 8.03 -4.11
N VAL A 42 1.67 7.11 -3.56
CA VAL A 42 2.40 6.16 -4.38
C VAL A 42 1.29 5.40 -5.11
N THR A 43 0.85 5.95 -6.24
CA THR A 43 0.22 5.15 -7.28
C THR A 43 1.22 4.04 -7.53
N PRO A 44 0.89 2.76 -7.32
CA PRO A 44 1.71 1.71 -7.88
C PRO A 44 1.70 2.01 -9.37
N ALA A 45 2.83 2.47 -9.90
CA ALA A 45 3.04 2.40 -11.32
C ALA A 45 2.82 0.93 -11.65
N GLN A 46 1.68 0.63 -12.27
CA GLN A 46 1.43 -0.64 -12.91
C GLN A 46 2.41 -0.71 -14.08
N GLN A 47 3.70 -0.90 -13.76
CA GLN A 47 4.58 -1.64 -14.63
C GLN A 47 3.89 -2.98 -14.76
N ALA A 48 3.15 -3.15 -15.85
CA ALA A 48 2.72 -4.44 -16.32
C ALA A 48 3.96 -5.33 -16.25
N ALA A 49 3.99 -6.23 -15.26
CA ALA A 49 5.03 -7.21 -15.17
C ALA A 49 5.07 -7.89 -16.54
N PRO A 50 6.26 -8.08 -17.14
CA PRO A 50 6.36 -8.86 -18.36
C PRO A 50 5.57 -10.14 -18.14
N ALA A 51 4.77 -10.56 -19.15
CA ALA A 51 4.01 -11.80 -19.12
C ALA A 51 5.01 -12.94 -18.88
N THR A 52 5.28 -13.20 -17.60
CA THR A 52 6.29 -14.13 -17.15
C THR A 52 5.51 -15.40 -17.00
N ASP A 53 5.63 -16.26 -18.00
CA ASP A 53 5.01 -17.55 -17.91
C ASP A 53 5.69 -18.31 -16.75
N PHE A 54 4.93 -18.60 -15.70
CA PHE A 54 5.42 -19.31 -14.54
C PHE A 54 5.24 -20.80 -14.78
N SER A 55 6.34 -21.56 -14.64
CA SER A 55 6.28 -23.02 -14.76
C SER A 55 5.47 -23.63 -13.62
N ASP A 56 4.94 -24.84 -13.80
CA ASP A 56 4.24 -25.53 -12.71
C ASP A 56 5.15 -25.79 -11.50
N GLN A 57 6.45 -26.00 -11.74
CA GLN A 57 7.44 -26.12 -10.67
C GLN A 57 7.62 -24.81 -9.91
N ASP A 58 7.61 -23.65 -10.59
CA ASP A 58 7.66 -22.34 -9.93
C ASP A 58 6.44 -22.15 -9.04
N ILE A 59 5.25 -22.50 -9.52
CA ILE A 59 3.99 -22.37 -8.76
C ILE A 59 3.98 -23.30 -7.56
N LYS A 60 4.42 -24.55 -7.72
CA LYS A 60 4.52 -25.49 -6.60
C LYS A 60 5.46 -25.00 -5.51
N THR A 61 6.61 -24.48 -5.91
CA THR A 61 7.60 -23.92 -4.97
C THR A 61 7.08 -22.64 -4.30
N TYR A 62 6.35 -21.81 -5.04
CA TYR A 62 5.66 -20.65 -4.51
C TYR A 62 4.60 -21.03 -3.47
N VAL A 63 3.77 -22.04 -3.71
CA VAL A 63 2.75 -22.50 -2.75
C VAL A 63 3.40 -22.95 -1.45
N ALA A 64 4.43 -23.80 -1.52
CA ALA A 64 5.18 -24.23 -0.34
C ALA A 64 5.80 -23.05 0.43
N ALA A 65 6.40 -22.09 -0.28
CA ALA A 65 6.96 -20.89 0.33
C ALA A 65 5.87 -20.00 0.97
N ALA A 66 4.71 -19.86 0.31
CA ALA A 66 3.58 -19.07 0.81
C ALA A 66 2.98 -19.67 2.09
N GLU A 67 2.90 -21.00 2.19
CA GLU A 67 2.53 -21.69 3.42
C GLU A 67 3.48 -21.34 4.56
N LYS A 68 4.80 -21.38 4.32
CA LYS A 68 5.80 -21.01 5.33
C LYS A 68 5.75 -19.54 5.74
N VAL A 69 5.55 -18.63 4.78
CA VAL A 69 5.35 -17.21 5.07
C VAL A 69 4.11 -17.00 5.93
N ASN A 70 3.02 -17.73 5.67
CA ASN A 70 1.80 -17.68 6.47
C ASN A 70 2.01 -18.25 7.89
N GLU A 71 2.76 -19.34 8.04
CA GLU A 71 3.17 -19.88 9.35
C GLU A 71 3.92 -18.81 10.17
N ILE A 72 4.95 -18.18 9.59
CA ILE A 72 5.73 -17.11 10.23
C ILE A 72 4.84 -15.93 10.59
N THR A 73 3.97 -15.50 9.68
CA THR A 73 3.03 -14.40 9.93
C THR A 73 2.14 -14.70 11.13
N ASN A 74 1.59 -15.92 11.21
CA ASN A 74 0.74 -16.33 12.32
C ASN A 74 1.52 -16.45 13.65
N GLU A 75 2.80 -16.81 13.59
CA GLU A 75 3.68 -16.84 14.76
C GLU A 75 4.02 -15.44 15.28
N TYR A 76 4.36 -14.51 14.38
CA TYR A 76 4.82 -13.17 14.76
C TYR A 76 3.67 -12.21 15.08
N ARG A 77 2.49 -12.35 14.46
CA ARG A 77 1.33 -11.48 14.71
C ARG A 77 1.02 -11.28 16.20
N PRO A 78 0.84 -12.32 17.05
CA PRO A 78 0.57 -12.11 18.47
C PRO A 78 1.75 -11.50 19.22
N LYS A 79 3.00 -11.79 18.82
CA LYS A 79 4.21 -11.21 19.44
C LYS A 79 4.27 -9.70 19.21
N VAL A 80 4.02 -9.26 17.97
CA VAL A 80 3.98 -7.84 17.60
C VAL A 80 2.84 -7.13 18.35
N GLN A 81 1.64 -7.73 18.39
CA GLN A 81 0.50 -7.16 19.10
C GLN A 81 0.72 -7.02 20.62
N SER A 82 1.55 -7.89 21.21
CA SER A 82 1.84 -7.90 22.65
C SER A 82 3.10 -7.10 23.01
N ALA A 83 3.80 -6.53 22.04
CA ALA A 83 5.06 -5.85 22.27
C ALA A 83 4.85 -4.54 23.06
N PRO A 84 5.72 -4.23 24.05
CA PRO A 84 5.49 -3.16 25.01
C PRO A 84 5.76 -1.76 24.45
N SER A 85 6.41 -1.67 23.30
CA SER A 85 6.71 -0.39 22.63
C SER A 85 6.69 -0.55 21.12
N GLU A 86 6.53 0.58 20.41
CA GLU A 86 6.68 0.61 18.94
C GLU A 86 8.08 0.15 18.51
N ALA A 87 9.12 0.46 19.28
CA ALA A 87 10.48 0.00 18.99
C ALA A 87 10.59 -1.53 19.02
N ASP A 88 9.96 -2.18 20.01
CA ASP A 88 9.93 -3.64 20.10
C ASP A 88 9.07 -4.27 18.99
N GLN A 89 7.99 -3.61 18.58
CA GLN A 89 7.21 -4.01 17.41
C GLN A 89 8.08 -4.00 16.15
N GLN A 90 8.85 -2.94 15.92
CA GLN A 90 9.74 -2.83 14.76
C GLN A 90 10.85 -3.90 14.77
N VAL A 91 11.37 -4.28 15.93
CA VAL A 91 12.33 -5.39 16.05
C VAL A 91 11.70 -6.71 15.64
N LEU A 92 10.49 -7.00 16.14
CA LEU A 92 9.76 -8.22 15.80
C LEU A 92 9.38 -8.29 14.33
N ILE A 93 8.98 -7.17 13.72
CA ILE A 93 8.68 -7.08 12.29
C ILE A 93 9.94 -7.38 11.47
N GLN A 94 11.08 -6.75 11.79
CA GLN A 94 12.34 -7.00 11.07
C GLN A 94 12.83 -8.45 11.21
N GLN A 95 12.56 -9.10 12.35
CA GLN A 95 12.84 -10.52 12.52
C GLN A 95 11.92 -11.37 11.65
N ALA A 96 10.62 -11.07 11.64
CA ALA A 96 9.66 -11.75 10.78
C ALA A 96 10.06 -11.64 9.29
N ASP A 97 10.45 -10.46 8.81
CA ASP A 97 10.88 -10.24 7.44
C ASP A 97 12.11 -11.11 7.08
N GLN A 98 13.10 -11.18 7.98
CA GLN A 98 14.27 -12.03 7.80
C GLN A 98 13.90 -13.51 7.76
N ASP A 99 12.98 -13.94 8.63
CA ASP A 99 12.50 -15.32 8.68
C ASP A 99 11.73 -15.69 7.41
N MET A 100 10.87 -14.79 6.92
CA MET A 100 10.16 -14.95 5.65
C MET A 100 11.13 -15.09 4.47
N VAL A 101 12.14 -14.21 4.37
CA VAL A 101 13.17 -14.31 3.32
C VAL A 101 13.93 -15.62 3.39
N ARG A 102 14.28 -16.09 4.60
CA ARG A 102 14.94 -17.39 4.78
C ARG A 102 14.05 -18.54 4.35
N ALA A 103 12.79 -18.54 4.73
CA ALA A 103 11.82 -19.57 4.36
C ALA A 103 11.61 -19.63 2.83
N ILE A 104 11.39 -18.47 2.18
CA ILE A 104 11.23 -18.37 0.72
C ILE A 104 12.45 -18.98 0.01
N ARG A 105 13.66 -18.60 0.43
CA ARG A 105 14.90 -19.13 -0.16
C ARG A 105 15.10 -20.62 0.11
N ALA A 106 14.68 -21.12 1.27
CA ALA A 106 14.82 -22.53 1.64
C ALA A 106 13.99 -23.46 0.74
N GLU A 107 12.84 -23.00 0.25
CA GLU A 107 12.03 -23.73 -0.73
C GLU A 107 12.67 -23.76 -2.13
N GLY A 108 13.71 -22.96 -2.38
CA GLY A 108 14.43 -22.94 -3.66
C GLY A 108 13.90 -21.92 -4.66
N ILE A 109 13.06 -20.97 -4.22
CA ILE A 109 12.59 -19.83 -5.02
C ILE A 109 13.29 -18.54 -4.57
N SER A 110 13.59 -17.64 -5.51
CA SER A 110 14.12 -16.32 -5.18
C SER A 110 13.03 -15.41 -4.62
N VAL A 111 13.41 -14.43 -3.79
CA VAL A 111 12.46 -13.46 -3.24
C VAL A 111 11.79 -12.66 -4.36
N ASP A 112 12.54 -12.22 -5.37
CA ASP A 112 11.98 -11.52 -6.53
C ASP A 112 10.93 -12.34 -7.28
N LYS A 113 11.23 -13.63 -7.54
CA LYS A 113 10.30 -14.54 -8.24
C LYS A 113 9.04 -14.78 -7.40
N PHE A 114 9.19 -14.95 -6.08
CA PHE A 114 8.06 -15.07 -5.16
C PHE A 114 7.16 -13.82 -5.22
N LEU A 115 7.75 -12.62 -5.15
CA LEU A 115 7.02 -11.35 -5.24
C LEU A 115 6.33 -11.17 -6.60
N GLN A 116 6.99 -11.57 -7.70
CA GLN A 116 6.40 -11.55 -9.04
C GLN A 116 5.16 -12.45 -9.14
N ILE A 117 5.24 -13.68 -8.63
CA ILE A 117 4.09 -14.60 -8.62
C ILE A 117 2.98 -14.03 -7.72
N ASN A 118 3.32 -13.53 -6.52
CA ASN A 118 2.35 -12.92 -5.60
C ASN A 118 1.59 -11.74 -6.24
N GLN A 119 2.29 -10.89 -7.00
CA GLN A 119 1.64 -9.81 -7.74
C GLN A 119 0.81 -10.33 -8.91
N ALA A 120 1.30 -11.32 -9.64
CA ALA A 120 0.61 -11.88 -10.81
C ALA A 120 -0.68 -12.62 -10.42
N VAL A 121 -0.69 -13.36 -9.32
CA VAL A 121 -1.88 -14.09 -8.82
C VAL A 121 -3.05 -13.16 -8.54
N GLN A 122 -2.80 -11.90 -8.18
CA GLN A 122 -3.87 -10.92 -7.91
C GLN A 122 -4.54 -10.39 -9.18
N VAL A 123 -3.87 -10.47 -10.34
CA VAL A 123 -4.34 -9.88 -11.60
C VAL A 123 -4.67 -10.93 -12.67
N ASP A 124 -4.02 -12.10 -12.62
CA ASP A 124 -4.23 -13.21 -13.55
C ASP A 124 -5.06 -14.31 -12.89
N GLN A 125 -6.34 -14.39 -13.27
CA GLN A 125 -7.25 -15.41 -12.76
C GLN A 125 -6.86 -16.84 -13.16
N SER A 126 -6.23 -17.03 -14.32
CA SER A 126 -5.75 -18.36 -14.74
C SER A 126 -4.63 -18.83 -13.83
N LEU A 127 -3.68 -17.94 -13.51
CA LEU A 127 -2.62 -18.22 -12.56
C LEU A 127 -3.16 -18.46 -11.15
N ALA A 128 -4.11 -17.65 -10.68
CA ALA A 128 -4.76 -17.86 -9.38
C ALA A 128 -5.44 -19.23 -9.28
N ASN A 129 -6.12 -19.65 -10.35
CA ASN A 129 -6.70 -20.99 -10.44
C ASN A 129 -5.62 -22.07 -10.37
N ARG A 130 -4.52 -21.94 -11.13
CA ARG A 130 -3.39 -22.90 -11.09
C ARG A 130 -2.79 -23.02 -9.69
N VAL A 131 -2.57 -21.90 -9.00
CA VAL A 131 -2.09 -21.87 -7.61
C VAL A 131 -3.06 -22.59 -6.69
N THR A 132 -4.35 -22.29 -6.79
CA THR A 132 -5.40 -22.92 -5.97
C THR A 132 -5.47 -24.43 -6.20
N GLN A 133 -5.27 -24.91 -7.42
CA GLN A 133 -5.23 -26.35 -7.73
C GLN A 133 -4.02 -27.08 -7.13
N MET A 134 -2.95 -26.35 -6.78
CA MET A 134 -1.76 -26.92 -6.15
C MET A 134 -1.80 -26.84 -4.62
N ILE A 135 -2.77 -26.12 -4.05
CA ILE A 135 -3.08 -26.15 -2.63
C ILE A 135 -3.94 -27.40 -2.40
N ASN A 136 -3.38 -28.41 -1.74
CA ASN A 136 -4.06 -29.68 -1.45
C ASN A 136 -4.91 -29.62 -0.18
#